data_AF-A0A9E4E6A4-F1
#
_entry.id   AF-A0A9E4E6A4-F1
#
_cell.length_a   1.000
_cell.length_b   1.000
_cell.length_c   1.000
_cell.angle_alpha   90.00
_cell.angle_beta   90.00
_cell.angle_gamma   90.00
#
_symmetry.space_group_name_H-M   'P 1'
#
loop_
_entity.id
_entity.type
_entity.pdbx_description
1 polymer ?
#
loop_
_entity_poly.entity_id
_entity_poly.type
_entity_poly.pdbx_seq_one_letter_code
_entity_poly.pdbx_strand_id
1 'polypeptide(L)'
;MEWSPRVKPIKIRRLYRFARLGIYDDMLLHDVGWELYARCADIATVADVYREGRVPCPQCSTKIARQIDPLFSKVEGGTRENWFRCLHCGERLLWRDCRQALRDTPRCFTCRSVLKQNDDLQCACGKTWAQVAYNQSVRTRVRLPCPHCHNLVRRPDKPPKTQTAKHQQSKPELQCPKCQETALHVSGNIQCTVCDYKRRWRDYRKSLKKKDEKLTCTDCGYSFRWQAWRKSTQTLRTGNPRPAREFIQKWLRCYTPQQRMIQIDTLLQTLHGRGPLAPLFIDSGEHNIRQMLDDLAS
;
A
#
# COMPACT_ATOMS: atom_id res chain seq x y z
N MET A 1 -2.93 -20.99 -6.51
CA MET A 1 -2.17 -19.74 -6.60
C MET A 1 -0.94 -19.93 -5.77
N GLU A 2 0.19 -20.01 -6.43
CA GLU A 2 1.49 -20.15 -5.78
C GLU A 2 2.09 -18.75 -5.71
N TRP A 3 2.37 -18.29 -4.50
CA TRP A 3 3.00 -16.99 -4.27
C TRP A 3 4.51 -17.19 -4.18
N SER A 4 5.27 -16.26 -4.74
CA SER A 4 6.73 -16.31 -4.76
C SER A 4 7.27 -16.50 -3.34
N PRO A 5 8.21 -17.42 -3.09
CA PRO A 5 8.75 -17.64 -1.75
C PRO A 5 9.51 -16.41 -1.24
N ARG A 6 9.76 -16.37 0.06
CA ARG A 6 10.67 -15.38 0.66
C ARG A 6 12.11 -15.77 0.35
N VAL A 7 12.96 -14.77 0.15
CA VAL A 7 14.38 -14.95 -0.15
C VAL A 7 15.10 -15.51 1.07
N LYS A 8 15.92 -16.54 0.85
CA LYS A 8 16.70 -17.15 1.93
C LYS A 8 17.83 -16.19 2.37
N PRO A 9 17.97 -15.90 3.68
CA PRO A 9 19.04 -15.05 4.22
C PRO A 9 20.44 -15.43 3.74
N ILE A 10 20.70 -16.73 3.56
CA ILE A 10 22.01 -17.25 3.16
C ILE A 10 22.43 -16.75 1.77
N LYS A 11 21.49 -16.57 0.83
CA LYS A 11 21.79 -16.03 -0.50
C LYS A 11 22.21 -14.56 -0.41
N ILE A 12 21.50 -13.78 0.41
CA ILE A 12 21.81 -12.37 0.66
C ILE A 12 23.19 -12.23 1.32
N ARG A 13 23.48 -13.00 2.38
CA ARG A 13 24.80 -12.99 3.03
C ARG A 13 25.92 -13.34 2.06
N ARG A 14 25.71 -14.33 1.19
CA ARG A 14 26.69 -14.74 0.17
C ARG A 14 26.96 -13.62 -0.84
N LEU A 15 25.92 -12.91 -1.30
CA LEU A 15 26.09 -11.73 -2.17
C LEU A 15 27.00 -10.68 -1.55
N TYR A 16 26.71 -10.28 -0.31
CA TYR A 16 27.50 -9.25 0.36
C TYR A 16 28.93 -9.71 0.67
N ARG A 17 29.13 -11.00 1.00
CA ARG A 17 30.48 -11.56 1.18
C ARG A 17 31.32 -11.46 -0.10
N PHE A 18 30.77 -11.78 -1.26
CA PHE A 18 31.49 -11.65 -2.52
C PHE A 18 31.69 -10.20 -2.94
N ALA A 19 30.67 -9.35 -2.75
CA ALA A 19 30.78 -7.93 -3.04
C ALA A 19 31.90 -7.25 -2.22
N ARG A 20 32.09 -7.62 -0.94
CA ARG A 20 33.20 -7.15 -0.09
C ARG A 20 34.59 -7.53 -0.64
N LEU A 21 34.68 -8.59 -1.45
CA LEU A 21 35.91 -9.00 -2.14
C LEU A 21 36.05 -8.37 -3.54
N GLY A 22 35.12 -7.49 -3.95
CA GLY A 22 35.06 -6.93 -5.30
C GLY A 22 34.55 -7.90 -6.37
N ILE A 23 34.01 -9.05 -5.95
CA ILE A 23 33.53 -10.10 -6.86
C ILE A 23 32.01 -9.99 -6.98
N TYR A 24 31.51 -9.83 -8.20
CA TYR A 24 30.09 -9.88 -8.51
C TYR A 24 29.74 -11.19 -9.20
N ASP A 25 29.19 -12.14 -8.44
CA ASP A 25 28.62 -13.38 -8.98
C ASP A 25 27.30 -13.05 -9.69
N ASP A 26 27.35 -12.93 -11.03
CA ASP A 26 26.19 -12.49 -11.82
C ASP A 26 25.02 -13.47 -11.74
N MET A 27 25.30 -14.77 -11.63
CA MET A 27 24.26 -15.78 -11.46
C MET A 27 23.54 -15.61 -10.13
N LEU A 28 24.29 -15.43 -9.03
CA LEU A 28 23.70 -15.22 -7.71
C LEU A 28 22.94 -13.90 -7.62
N LEU A 29 23.45 -12.83 -8.25
CA LEU A 29 22.76 -11.54 -8.33
C LEU A 29 21.45 -11.65 -9.09
N HIS A 30 21.45 -12.38 -10.21
CA HIS A 30 20.27 -12.62 -11.03
C HIS A 30 19.22 -13.42 -10.24
N ASP A 31 19.64 -14.53 -9.61
CA ASP A 31 18.80 -15.39 -8.80
C ASP A 31 18.11 -14.62 -7.65
N VAL A 32 18.90 -13.97 -6.78
CA VAL A 32 18.33 -13.19 -5.66
C VAL A 32 17.48 -12.02 -6.15
N GLY A 33 17.93 -11.33 -7.19
CA GLY A 33 17.22 -10.18 -7.72
C GLY A 33 15.85 -10.54 -8.31
N TRP A 34 15.74 -11.64 -9.04
CA TRP A 34 14.46 -12.13 -9.54
C TRP A 34 13.56 -12.71 -8.45
N GLU A 35 14.10 -13.39 -7.43
CA GLU A 35 13.30 -13.80 -6.27
C GLU A 35 12.70 -12.58 -5.56
N LEU A 36 13.51 -11.53 -5.32
CA LEU A 36 13.03 -10.27 -4.76
C LEU A 36 12.00 -9.60 -5.67
N TYR A 37 12.23 -9.60 -6.99
CA TYR A 37 11.32 -9.01 -7.97
C TYR A 37 9.95 -9.71 -7.93
N ALA A 38 9.94 -11.03 -7.99
CA ALA A 38 8.71 -11.83 -7.99
C ALA A 38 7.92 -11.60 -6.69
N ARG A 39 8.62 -11.59 -5.54
CA ARG A 39 8.01 -11.27 -4.25
C ARG A 39 7.47 -9.83 -4.20
N CYS A 40 8.19 -8.86 -4.76
CA CYS A 40 7.71 -7.49 -4.88
C CYS A 40 6.44 -7.40 -5.74
N ALA A 41 6.39 -8.11 -6.87
CA ALA A 41 5.25 -8.14 -7.77
C ALA A 41 4.00 -8.69 -7.08
N ASP A 42 4.15 -9.75 -6.28
CA ASP A 42 3.08 -10.33 -5.48
C ASP A 42 2.57 -9.35 -4.42
N ILE A 43 3.47 -8.70 -3.69
CA ILE A 43 3.12 -7.68 -2.68
C ILE A 43 2.36 -6.52 -3.32
N ALA A 44 2.82 -6.03 -4.48
CA ALA A 44 2.16 -4.96 -5.21
C ALA A 44 0.77 -5.38 -5.68
N THR A 45 0.65 -6.58 -6.25
CA THR A 45 -0.62 -7.18 -6.70
C THR A 45 -1.62 -7.27 -5.56
N VAL A 46 -1.23 -7.83 -4.42
CA VAL A 46 -2.09 -7.95 -3.24
C VAL A 46 -2.51 -6.57 -2.72
N ALA A 47 -1.60 -5.60 -2.70
CA ALA A 47 -1.93 -4.25 -2.28
C ALA A 47 -2.95 -3.57 -3.23
N ASP A 48 -2.85 -3.83 -4.54
CA ASP A 48 -3.81 -3.34 -5.53
C ASP A 48 -5.19 -3.97 -5.37
N VAL A 49 -5.30 -5.25 -4.99
CA VAL A 49 -6.61 -5.87 -4.70
C VAL A 49 -7.36 -5.10 -3.61
N TYR A 50 -6.67 -4.74 -2.52
CA TYR A 50 -7.30 -3.99 -1.43
C TYR A 50 -7.61 -2.53 -1.78
N ARG A 51 -6.95 -1.98 -2.80
CA ARG A 51 -7.14 -0.61 -3.27
C ARG A 51 -8.23 -0.51 -4.35
N GLU A 52 -8.23 -1.43 -5.29
CA GLU A 52 -9.09 -1.43 -6.50
C GLU A 52 -10.34 -2.27 -6.32
N GLY A 53 -10.37 -3.21 -5.37
CA GLY A 53 -11.48 -4.14 -5.16
C GLY A 53 -11.56 -5.25 -6.23
N ARG A 54 -10.51 -5.42 -7.03
CA ARG A 54 -10.41 -6.45 -8.08
C ARG A 54 -9.40 -7.51 -7.68
N VAL A 55 -9.81 -8.78 -7.74
CA VAL A 55 -9.01 -9.93 -7.31
C VAL A 55 -8.48 -10.65 -8.56
N PRO A 56 -7.17 -10.92 -8.68
CA PRO A 56 -6.64 -11.69 -9.79
C PRO A 56 -7.08 -13.15 -9.70
N CYS A 57 -7.46 -13.73 -10.82
CA CYS A 57 -7.76 -15.15 -10.94
C CYS A 57 -6.49 -15.99 -10.61
N PRO A 58 -6.60 -17.02 -9.75
CA PRO A 58 -5.52 -17.97 -9.48
C PRO A 58 -4.97 -18.74 -10.68
N GLN A 59 -5.72 -18.87 -11.78
CA GLN A 59 -5.32 -19.64 -12.96
C GLN A 59 -4.80 -18.76 -14.10
N CYS A 60 -5.48 -17.66 -14.41
CA CYS A 60 -5.16 -16.82 -15.58
C CYS A 60 -4.83 -15.36 -15.22
N SER A 61 -4.82 -15.00 -13.94
CA SER A 61 -4.55 -13.64 -13.44
C SER A 61 -5.54 -12.54 -13.86
N THR A 62 -6.59 -12.87 -14.63
CA THR A 62 -7.68 -11.93 -14.97
C THR A 62 -8.26 -11.29 -13.71
N LYS A 63 -8.41 -9.96 -13.72
CA LYS A 63 -8.94 -9.18 -12.61
C LYS A 63 -10.46 -9.31 -12.51
N ILE A 64 -10.94 -9.98 -11.46
CA ILE A 64 -12.36 -10.21 -11.17
C ILE A 64 -12.85 -9.17 -10.15
N ALA A 65 -13.93 -8.45 -10.46
CA ALA A 65 -14.55 -7.53 -9.51
C ALA A 65 -15.26 -8.30 -8.39
N ARG A 66 -15.07 -7.88 -7.14
CA ARG A 66 -15.84 -8.43 -6.01
C ARG A 66 -17.27 -7.91 -6.09
N GLN A 67 -18.26 -8.77 -5.84
CA GLN A 67 -19.68 -8.38 -5.81
C GLN A 67 -19.95 -7.52 -4.58
N ILE A 68 -19.28 -7.87 -3.48
CA ILE A 68 -19.12 -6.98 -2.34
C ILE A 68 -17.98 -6.04 -2.71
N ASP A 69 -18.23 -5.10 -3.62
CA ASP A 69 -17.50 -3.83 -3.62
C ASP A 69 -17.45 -3.45 -2.13
N PRO A 70 -16.27 -3.26 -1.51
CA PRO A 70 -16.26 -2.79 -0.13
C PRO A 70 -17.04 -1.49 -0.14
N LEU A 71 -18.32 -1.57 0.27
CA LEU A 71 -19.48 -0.67 0.11
C LEU A 71 -19.27 0.79 0.53
N PHE A 72 -18.09 1.35 0.25
CA PHE A 72 -17.39 2.31 1.08
C PHE A 72 -16.16 2.95 0.44
N SER A 73 -15.79 2.59 -0.79
CA SER A 73 -14.78 3.36 -1.54
C SER A 73 -15.38 4.64 -2.16
N LYS A 74 -16.70 4.70 -2.37
CA LYS A 74 -17.35 5.86 -3.01
C LYS A 74 -18.26 6.70 -2.11
N VAL A 75 -18.88 6.17 -1.05
CA VAL A 75 -19.71 6.98 -0.14
C VAL A 75 -19.59 6.46 1.30
N GLU A 76 -19.26 7.37 2.22
CA GLU A 76 -19.39 7.26 3.68
C GLU A 76 -18.89 5.98 4.38
N GLY A 77 -17.57 5.88 4.60
CA GLY A 77 -17.05 5.09 5.72
C GLY A 77 -16.14 3.92 5.39
N GLY A 78 -15.53 3.93 4.20
CA GLY A 78 -14.23 3.27 3.99
C GLY A 78 -13.17 4.00 4.77
N THR A 79 -11.95 3.49 4.84
CA THR A 79 -10.82 4.34 5.26
C THR A 79 -10.94 5.67 4.51
N ARG A 80 -10.96 6.80 5.24
CA ARG A 80 -11.19 8.17 4.71
C ARG A 80 -10.10 8.60 3.74
N GLU A 81 -9.91 7.86 2.67
CA GLU A 81 -8.90 8.07 1.67
C GLU A 81 -9.58 8.76 0.50
N ASN A 82 -9.95 10.03 0.77
CA ASN A 82 -10.37 11.00 -0.24
C ASN A 82 -9.19 11.18 -1.20
N TRP A 83 -9.13 10.34 -2.22
CA TRP A 83 -8.22 10.54 -3.32
C TRP A 83 -8.70 11.73 -4.15
N PHE A 84 -7.76 12.46 -4.72
CA PHE A 84 -8.02 13.62 -5.56
C PHE A 84 -7.01 13.63 -6.71
N ARG A 85 -7.33 14.35 -7.80
CA ARG A 85 -6.38 14.53 -8.90
C ARG A 85 -5.56 15.80 -8.65
N CYS A 86 -4.26 15.73 -8.92
CA CYS A 86 -3.45 16.93 -9.00
C CYS A 86 -3.92 17.78 -10.18
N LEU A 87 -4.22 19.05 -9.96
CA LEU A 87 -4.62 19.97 -11.04
C LEU A 87 -3.48 20.31 -12.02
N HIS A 88 -2.24 19.96 -11.68
CA HIS A 88 -1.07 20.27 -12.50
C HIS A 88 -0.56 19.08 -13.32
N CYS A 89 -0.58 17.87 -12.77
CA CYS A 89 -0.09 16.67 -13.47
C CYS A 89 -1.17 15.62 -13.73
N GLY A 90 -2.42 15.83 -13.29
CA GLY A 90 -3.52 14.88 -13.48
C GLY A 90 -3.44 13.62 -12.60
N GLU A 91 -2.29 13.39 -11.95
CA GLU A 91 -2.03 12.21 -11.14
C GLU A 91 -2.98 12.06 -9.95
N ARG A 92 -3.29 10.79 -9.65
CA ARG A 92 -4.18 10.43 -8.55
C ARG A 92 -3.41 10.40 -7.24
N LEU A 93 -3.82 11.24 -6.29
CA LEU A 93 -3.14 11.47 -5.02
C LEU A 93 -4.02 11.13 -3.83
N LEU A 94 -3.38 10.75 -2.72
CA LEU A 94 -3.96 10.80 -1.39
C LEU A 94 -3.26 11.87 -0.56
N TRP A 95 -4.00 12.57 0.31
CA TRP A 95 -3.39 13.58 1.18
C TRP A 95 -2.33 12.99 2.13
N ARG A 96 -2.46 11.71 2.49
CA ARG A 96 -1.42 11.00 3.26
C ARG A 96 -0.14 10.81 2.47
N ASP A 97 -0.23 10.60 1.16
CA ASP A 97 0.92 10.35 0.29
C ASP A 97 1.71 11.65 0.11
N CYS A 98 1.02 12.79 -0.01
CA CYS A 98 1.65 14.13 0.04
C CYS A 98 2.41 14.37 1.35
N ARG A 99 1.85 13.96 2.49
CA ARG A 99 2.53 14.08 3.79
C ARG A 99 3.72 13.13 3.90
N GLN A 100 3.57 11.89 3.44
CA GLN A 100 4.63 10.90 3.52
C GLN A 100 5.81 11.29 2.62
N ALA A 101 5.56 11.81 1.42
CA ALA A 101 6.60 12.31 0.53
C ALA A 101 7.47 13.40 1.19
N LEU A 102 6.89 14.30 1.99
CA LEU A 102 7.65 15.30 2.74
C LEU A 102 8.38 14.74 3.96
N ARG A 103 7.95 13.61 4.51
CA ARG A 103 8.70 12.94 5.58
C ARG A 103 9.90 12.20 5.02
N ASP A 104 9.72 11.57 3.85
CA ASP A 104 10.77 10.83 3.15
C ASP A 104 11.80 11.79 2.55
N THR A 105 11.36 12.95 2.04
CA THR A 105 12.25 13.98 1.48
C THR A 105 11.79 15.35 1.98
N PRO A 106 12.27 15.76 3.18
CA PRO A 106 11.91 17.05 3.77
C PRO A 106 12.23 18.20 2.83
N ARG A 107 11.25 19.08 2.64
CA ARG A 107 11.37 20.31 1.85
C ARG A 107 10.94 21.51 2.65
N CYS A 108 11.57 22.63 2.41
CA CYS A 108 11.14 23.88 3.00
C CYS A 108 9.75 24.28 2.51
N PHE A 109 8.91 24.73 3.42
CA PHE A 109 7.56 25.19 3.07
C PHE A 109 7.51 26.57 2.39
N THR A 110 8.65 27.26 2.28
CA THR A 110 8.77 28.56 1.60
C THR A 110 9.61 28.41 0.33
N CYS A 111 10.88 28.02 0.47
CA CYS A 111 11.85 27.91 -0.63
C CYS A 111 11.58 26.67 -1.52
N ARG A 112 10.87 25.65 -1.02
CA ARG A 112 10.62 24.33 -1.65
C ARG A 112 11.88 23.48 -1.93
N SER A 113 13.08 24.01 -1.66
CA SER A 113 14.32 23.25 -1.68
C SER A 113 14.31 22.11 -0.66
N VAL A 114 15.00 21.03 -1.01
CA VAL A 114 15.21 19.89 -0.11
C VAL A 114 16.01 20.36 1.10
N LEU A 115 15.58 19.95 2.29
CA LEU A 115 16.26 20.26 3.53
C LEU A 115 17.41 19.28 3.72
N LYS A 116 18.54 19.79 4.19
CA LYS A 116 19.65 18.94 4.65
C LYS A 116 19.31 18.43 6.04
N GLN A 117 19.52 17.13 6.26
CA GLN A 117 19.27 16.47 7.52
C GLN A 117 20.60 16.25 8.23
N ASN A 118 20.90 17.12 9.21
CA ASN A 118 21.96 16.93 10.19
C ASN A 118 21.25 16.59 11.53
N ASP A 119 21.46 17.39 12.58
CA ASP A 119 20.66 17.32 13.83
C ASP A 119 19.26 17.94 13.67
N ASP A 120 19.20 19.05 12.95
CA ASP A 120 17.97 19.74 12.54
C ASP A 120 17.87 19.82 11.01
N LEU A 121 16.65 20.00 10.51
CA LEU A 121 16.38 20.19 9.09
C LEU A 121 16.66 21.63 8.69
N GLN A 122 17.60 21.85 7.76
CA GLN A 122 18.04 23.19 7.34
C GLN A 122 17.72 23.47 5.86
N CYS A 123 17.05 24.59 5.52
CA CYS A 123 16.98 25.11 4.13
C CYS A 123 18.11 26.12 3.90
N ALA A 124 18.63 26.14 2.67
CA ALA A 124 19.49 27.21 2.14
C ALA A 124 18.92 28.64 2.26
N CYS A 125 17.61 28.80 2.50
CA CYS A 125 16.97 30.09 2.78
C CYS A 125 17.11 30.53 4.25
N GLY A 126 17.96 29.86 5.05
CA GLY A 126 18.23 30.20 6.45
C GLY A 126 17.21 29.69 7.47
N LYS A 127 16.22 28.88 7.06
CA LYS A 127 15.21 28.32 7.99
C LYS A 127 15.63 26.95 8.50
N THR A 128 15.45 26.74 9.80
CA THR A 128 15.75 25.49 10.49
C THR A 128 14.52 24.93 11.20
N TRP A 129 14.43 23.60 11.30
CA TRP A 129 13.37 22.92 12.02
C TRP A 129 13.91 21.70 12.76
N ALA A 130 13.53 21.54 14.03
CA ALA A 130 13.57 20.24 14.67
C ALA A 130 12.66 19.24 13.96
N GLN A 131 13.07 17.98 13.85
CA GLN A 131 12.36 16.92 13.12
C GLN A 131 10.89 16.77 13.57
N VAL A 132 10.63 16.88 14.87
CA VAL A 132 9.28 16.78 15.46
C VAL A 132 8.42 17.97 15.04
N ALA A 133 8.96 19.20 15.11
CA ALA A 133 8.27 20.42 14.70
C ALA A 133 7.95 20.43 13.20
N TYR A 134 8.87 19.90 12.38
CA TYR A 134 8.65 19.72 10.96
C TYR A 134 7.50 18.74 10.68
N ASN A 135 7.51 17.57 11.34
CA ASN A 135 6.45 16.56 11.19
C ASN A 135 5.08 17.09 11.63
N GLN A 136 5.04 17.89 12.70
CA GLN A 136 3.81 18.54 13.15
C GLN A 136 3.32 19.56 12.10
N SER A 137 4.22 20.34 11.51
CA SER A 137 3.90 21.28 10.43
C SER A 137 3.34 20.57 9.19
N VAL A 138 3.93 19.44 8.79
CA VAL A 138 3.40 18.59 7.69
C VAL A 138 2.00 18.08 8.00
N ARG A 139 1.71 17.75 9.26
CA ARG A 139 0.42 17.18 9.68
C ARG A 139 -0.72 18.20 9.62
N THR A 140 -0.46 19.46 9.99
CA THR A 140 -1.49 20.50 10.15
C THR A 140 -1.75 21.30 8.88
N ARG A 141 -0.77 21.39 7.97
CA ARG A 141 -0.89 22.18 6.73
C ARG A 141 -2.04 21.70 5.83
N VAL A 142 -2.67 22.68 5.18
CA VAL A 142 -3.76 22.51 4.20
C VAL A 142 -3.22 22.54 2.76
N ARG A 143 -1.98 22.99 2.54
CA ARG A 143 -1.32 22.99 1.23
C ARG A 143 0.03 22.29 1.34
N LEU A 144 0.27 21.32 0.47
CA LEU A 144 1.50 20.53 0.42
C LEU A 144 1.89 20.32 -1.05
N PRO A 145 3.19 20.19 -1.37
CA PRO A 145 3.63 19.84 -2.71
C PRO A 145 3.14 18.45 -3.13
N CYS A 146 2.76 18.34 -4.40
CA CYS A 146 2.49 17.08 -5.07
C CYS A 146 3.77 16.22 -5.11
N PRO A 147 3.73 14.93 -4.74
CA PRO A 147 4.88 14.02 -4.87
C PRO A 147 5.41 13.85 -6.29
N HIS A 148 4.58 14.07 -7.32
CA HIS A 148 4.95 13.85 -8.72
C HIS A 148 5.48 15.12 -9.39
N CYS A 149 4.78 16.25 -9.24
CA CYS A 149 5.10 17.48 -9.96
C CYS A 149 5.57 18.63 -9.06
N HIS A 150 5.64 18.42 -7.75
CA HIS A 150 6.06 19.40 -6.73
C HIS A 150 5.23 20.71 -6.64
N ASN A 151 4.23 20.90 -7.49
CA ASN A 151 3.28 22.00 -7.38
C ASN A 151 2.39 21.84 -6.14
N LEU A 152 2.02 22.97 -5.55
CA LEU A 152 1.23 22.99 -4.32
C LEU A 152 -0.20 22.52 -4.60
N VAL A 153 -0.59 21.43 -3.95
CA VAL A 153 -1.96 20.93 -3.94
C VAL A 153 -2.62 21.27 -2.61
N ARG A 154 -3.89 21.64 -2.68
CA ARG A 154 -4.72 21.89 -1.49
C ARG A 154 -5.29 20.56 -1.00
N ARG A 155 -5.36 20.41 0.32
CA ARG A 155 -6.07 19.32 0.98
C ARG A 155 -7.51 19.33 0.47
N PRO A 156 -8.04 18.19 0.00
CA PRO A 156 -9.45 18.09 -0.32
C PRO A 156 -10.25 18.48 0.91
N ASP A 157 -11.15 19.46 0.76
CA ASP A 157 -12.08 19.79 1.83
C ASP A 157 -12.85 18.51 2.18
N LYS A 158 -13.22 18.34 3.46
CA LYS A 158 -14.21 17.30 3.78
C LYS A 158 -15.42 17.63 2.92
N PRO A 159 -16.02 16.65 2.20
CA PRO A 159 -17.25 16.94 1.50
C PRO A 159 -18.18 17.63 2.51
N PRO A 160 -18.79 18.78 2.16
CA PRO A 160 -19.73 19.42 3.04
C PRO A 160 -20.72 18.35 3.50
N LYS A 161 -21.10 18.37 4.78
CA LYS A 161 -22.32 17.68 5.22
C LYS A 161 -23.48 18.47 4.62
N THR A 162 -23.64 18.42 3.30
CA THR A 162 -24.80 18.98 2.64
C THR A 162 -25.96 18.11 3.07
N GLN A 163 -26.90 18.74 3.76
CA GLN A 163 -28.26 18.24 3.85
C GLN A 163 -28.66 17.79 2.44
N THR A 164 -29.09 16.55 2.37
CA THR A 164 -29.50 15.80 1.18
C THR A 164 -30.32 16.64 0.21
N ALA A 165 -29.65 17.22 -0.80
CA ALA A 165 -30.28 17.43 -2.09
C ALA A 165 -30.40 16.05 -2.74
N LYS A 166 -31.66 15.69 -3.03
CA LYS A 166 -32.09 14.42 -3.63
C LYS A 166 -31.36 14.16 -4.96
N HIS A 167 -30.16 13.58 -4.91
CA HIS A 167 -29.71 12.74 -6.01
C HIS A 167 -30.33 11.36 -5.77
N GLN A 168 -31.33 11.04 -6.59
CA GLN A 168 -31.76 9.65 -6.85
C GLN A 168 -30.57 8.89 -7.46
N GLN A 169 -29.59 8.56 -6.63
CA GLN A 169 -28.72 7.43 -6.84
C GLN A 169 -29.28 6.34 -5.95
N SER A 170 -29.76 5.27 -6.58
CA SER A 170 -30.28 4.06 -5.95
C SER A 170 -29.45 3.76 -4.70
N LYS A 171 -30.07 3.92 -3.52
CA LYS A 171 -29.48 3.48 -2.26
C LYS A 171 -29.12 2.01 -2.48
N PRO A 172 -27.85 1.60 -2.27
CA PRO A 172 -27.49 0.20 -2.43
C PRO A 172 -28.42 -0.62 -1.53
N GLU A 173 -29.18 -1.55 -2.13
CA GLU A 173 -30.04 -2.47 -1.40
C GLU A 173 -29.15 -3.26 -0.43
N LEU A 174 -29.19 -2.91 0.86
CA LEU A 174 -28.45 -3.67 1.86
C LEU A 174 -29.24 -4.95 2.11
N GLN A 175 -28.55 -6.07 2.30
CA GLN A 175 -29.22 -7.32 2.61
C GLN A 175 -29.19 -7.61 4.11
N CYS A 176 -30.34 -8.01 4.64
CA CYS A 176 -30.48 -8.47 6.00
C CYS A 176 -29.66 -9.76 6.20
N PRO A 177 -28.77 -9.82 7.20
CA PRO A 177 -28.01 -11.05 7.45
C PRO A 177 -28.87 -12.21 8.02
N LYS A 178 -30.10 -11.95 8.48
CA LYS A 178 -31.00 -12.96 9.05
C LYS A 178 -31.91 -13.60 7.99
N CYS A 179 -32.50 -12.80 7.11
CA CYS A 179 -33.48 -13.26 6.12
C CYS A 179 -33.11 -12.94 4.67
N GLN A 180 -31.95 -12.32 4.41
CA GLN A 180 -31.45 -11.92 3.08
C GLN A 180 -32.28 -10.86 2.34
N GLU A 181 -33.45 -10.51 2.86
CA GLU A 181 -34.30 -9.42 2.36
C GLU A 181 -33.68 -8.03 2.48
N THR A 182 -34.28 -7.07 1.80
CA THR A 182 -33.84 -5.67 1.79
C THR A 182 -33.81 -5.07 3.20
N ALA A 183 -32.76 -4.29 3.45
CA ALA A 183 -32.51 -3.61 4.70
C ALA A 183 -32.06 -2.17 4.44
N LEU A 184 -32.38 -1.29 5.37
CA LEU A 184 -32.14 0.14 5.27
C LEU A 184 -31.16 0.58 6.35
N HIS A 185 -30.29 1.52 6.00
CA HIS A 185 -29.43 2.18 6.98
C HIS A 185 -30.20 3.31 7.65
N VAL A 186 -30.56 3.12 8.92
CA VAL A 186 -31.32 4.07 9.74
C VAL A 186 -30.54 4.37 11.01
N SER A 187 -30.20 5.64 11.23
CA SER A 187 -29.59 6.14 12.47
C SER A 187 -28.38 5.31 12.96
N GLY A 188 -27.45 4.96 12.05
CA GLY A 188 -26.25 4.19 12.38
C GLY A 188 -26.46 2.68 12.56
N ASN A 189 -27.66 2.18 12.26
CA ASN A 189 -28.00 0.76 12.26
C ASN A 189 -28.48 0.33 10.87
N ILE A 190 -28.33 -0.96 10.56
CA ILE A 190 -29.08 -1.61 9.50
C ILE A 190 -30.35 -2.19 10.13
N GLN A 191 -31.50 -1.91 9.52
CA GLN A 191 -32.81 -2.44 9.92
C GLN A 191 -33.45 -3.12 8.71
N CYS A 192 -33.83 -4.39 8.87
CA CYS A 192 -34.53 -5.13 7.83
C CYS A 192 -35.98 -4.65 7.70
N THR A 193 -36.49 -4.55 6.47
CA THR A 193 -37.90 -4.16 6.22
C THR A 193 -38.89 -5.28 6.48
N VAL A 194 -38.44 -6.55 6.54
CA VAL A 194 -39.31 -7.73 6.66
C VAL A 194 -39.28 -8.33 8.07
N CYS A 195 -38.09 -8.59 8.62
CA CYS A 195 -37.95 -9.29 9.91
C CYS A 195 -37.62 -8.38 11.11
N ASP A 196 -37.68 -7.06 10.90
CA ASP A 196 -37.30 -6.00 11.86
C ASP A 196 -35.92 -6.17 12.52
N TYR A 197 -35.07 -7.01 11.91
CA TYR A 197 -33.73 -7.28 12.44
C TYR A 197 -32.89 -6.01 12.42
N LYS A 198 -32.38 -5.62 13.59
CA LYS A 198 -31.54 -4.44 13.78
C LYS A 198 -30.11 -4.83 14.15
N ARG A 199 -29.13 -4.24 13.48
CA ARG A 199 -27.70 -4.40 13.81
C ARG A 199 -26.95 -3.09 13.65
N ARG A 200 -25.98 -2.84 14.52
CA ARG A 200 -25.08 -1.68 14.38
C ARG A 200 -24.36 -1.73 13.03
N TRP A 201 -24.32 -0.60 12.32
CA TRP A 201 -23.68 -0.48 11.01
C TRP A 201 -22.22 -0.89 11.02
N ARG A 202 -21.49 -0.55 12.10
CA ARG A 202 -20.09 -0.95 12.28
C ARG A 202 -19.92 -2.47 12.22
N ASP A 203 -20.83 -3.22 12.84
CA ASP A 203 -20.74 -4.68 12.95
C ASP A 203 -21.22 -5.38 11.68
N TYR A 204 -22.23 -4.81 11.01
CA TYR A 204 -22.64 -5.23 9.66
C TYR A 204 -21.49 -5.04 8.65
N ARG A 205 -20.79 -3.90 8.68
CA ARG A 205 -19.60 -3.69 7.84
C ARG A 205 -18.48 -4.69 8.12
N LYS A 206 -18.28 -5.05 9.39
CA LYS A 206 -17.32 -6.10 9.76
C LYS A 206 -17.75 -7.47 9.21
N SER A 207 -19.04 -7.82 9.24
CA SER A 207 -19.51 -9.08 8.66
C SER A 207 -19.37 -9.11 7.14
N LEU A 208 -19.62 -8.01 6.44
CA LEU A 208 -19.40 -7.92 4.99
C LEU A 208 -17.93 -8.16 4.61
N LYS A 209 -16.97 -7.65 5.41
CA LYS A 209 -15.54 -7.92 5.21
C LYS A 209 -15.14 -9.39 5.44
N LYS A 210 -15.95 -10.12 6.20
CA LYS A 210 -15.78 -11.55 6.51
C LYS A 210 -16.63 -12.46 5.59
N LYS A 211 -17.54 -11.90 4.79
CA LYS A 211 -18.37 -12.69 3.87
C LYS A 211 -17.46 -13.40 2.87
N ASP A 212 -17.67 -14.70 2.74
CA ASP A 212 -16.89 -15.56 1.87
C ASP A 212 -17.62 -15.70 0.53
N GLU A 213 -17.49 -14.68 -0.31
CA GLU A 213 -18.13 -14.69 -1.63
C GLU A 213 -17.40 -15.64 -2.59
N LYS A 214 -18.17 -16.28 -3.48
CA LYS A 214 -17.65 -17.08 -4.59
C LYS A 214 -17.37 -16.14 -5.77
N LEU A 215 -16.14 -16.12 -6.24
CA LEU A 215 -15.69 -15.38 -7.40
C LEU A 215 -15.50 -16.35 -8.55
N THR A 216 -16.02 -16.00 -9.74
CA THR A 216 -15.87 -16.79 -10.96
C THR A 216 -15.16 -15.95 -12.01
N CYS A 217 -14.12 -16.50 -12.63
CA CYS A 217 -13.41 -15.85 -13.71
C CYS A 217 -14.24 -15.90 -15.00
N THR A 218 -14.40 -14.77 -15.67
CA THR A 218 -15.05 -14.69 -16.99
C THR A 218 -14.22 -15.33 -18.10
N ASP A 219 -12.89 -15.35 -17.94
CA ASP A 219 -11.99 -15.73 -19.03
C ASP A 219 -11.68 -17.23 -19.02
N CYS A 220 -11.44 -17.83 -17.84
CA CYS A 220 -11.11 -19.25 -17.72
C CYS A 220 -12.19 -20.09 -17.00
N GLY A 221 -13.29 -19.48 -16.54
CA GLY A 221 -14.36 -20.17 -15.81
C GLY A 221 -14.00 -20.63 -14.40
N TYR A 222 -12.73 -20.49 -13.97
CA TYR A 222 -12.29 -20.92 -12.65
C TYR A 222 -13.07 -20.21 -11.53
N SER A 223 -13.52 -20.99 -10.54
CA SER A 223 -14.26 -20.46 -9.39
C SER A 223 -13.52 -20.69 -8.08
N PHE A 224 -13.45 -19.66 -7.25
CA PHE A 224 -12.76 -19.71 -5.95
C PHE A 224 -13.44 -18.81 -4.91
N ARG A 225 -13.09 -19.02 -3.64
CA ARG A 225 -13.66 -18.30 -2.51
C ARG A 225 -12.75 -17.17 -2.05
N TRP A 226 -13.34 -16.02 -1.70
CA TRP A 226 -12.59 -14.84 -1.25
C TRP A 226 -11.75 -15.10 0.01
N GLN A 227 -12.28 -15.82 1.01
CA GLN A 227 -11.51 -16.10 2.23
C GLN A 227 -10.32 -17.02 1.95
N ALA A 228 -10.45 -17.96 1.03
CA ALA A 228 -9.34 -18.82 0.60
C ALA A 228 -8.23 -17.98 -0.06
N TRP A 229 -8.60 -17.09 -0.99
CA TRP A 229 -7.66 -16.15 -1.62
C TRP A 229 -7.00 -15.23 -0.59
N ARG A 230 -7.80 -14.65 0.32
CA ARG A 230 -7.33 -13.75 1.38
C ARG A 230 -6.38 -14.43 2.35
N LYS A 231 -6.65 -15.69 2.72
CA LYS A 231 -5.77 -16.47 3.59
C LYS A 231 -4.44 -16.74 2.90
N SER A 232 -4.45 -17.06 1.59
CA SER A 232 -3.23 -17.29 0.82
C SER A 232 -2.31 -16.06 0.76
N THR A 233 -2.88 -14.84 0.79
CA THR A 233 -2.12 -13.59 0.66
C THR A 233 -1.65 -13.00 1.98
N GLN A 234 -1.93 -13.65 3.12
CA GLN A 234 -1.66 -13.09 4.44
C GLN A 234 -0.19 -12.66 4.63
N THR A 235 0.75 -13.43 4.05
CA THR A 235 2.21 -13.17 4.13
C THR A 235 2.69 -12.08 3.18
N LEU A 236 1.82 -11.50 2.36
CA LEU A 236 2.11 -10.45 1.37
C LEU A 236 1.47 -9.10 1.72
N ARG A 237 0.66 -9.06 2.79
CA ARG A 237 -0.12 -7.87 3.13
C ARG A 237 0.77 -6.80 3.77
N THR A 238 0.80 -5.64 3.14
CA THR A 238 1.46 -4.45 3.66
C THR A 238 0.58 -3.22 3.51
N GLY A 239 0.69 -2.28 4.46
CA GLY A 239 0.13 -0.94 4.33
C GLY A 239 0.96 -0.01 3.44
N ASN A 240 2.19 -0.42 3.09
CA ASN A 240 3.13 0.37 2.31
C ASN A 240 3.77 -0.48 1.18
N PRO A 241 3.13 -0.58 0.00
CA PRO A 241 3.67 -1.32 -1.14
C PRO A 241 4.73 -0.54 -1.94
N ARG A 242 5.08 0.70 -1.54
CA ARG A 242 5.96 1.58 -2.32
C ARG A 242 7.36 0.99 -2.56
N PRO A 243 8.07 0.42 -1.55
CA PRO A 243 9.39 -0.17 -1.79
C PRO A 243 9.36 -1.28 -2.84
N ALA A 244 8.31 -2.13 -2.80
CA ALA A 244 8.13 -3.19 -3.78
C ALA A 244 7.92 -2.63 -5.20
N ARG A 245 7.10 -1.60 -5.37
CA ARG A 245 6.86 -0.95 -6.68
C ARG A 245 8.11 -0.29 -7.24
N GLU A 246 8.85 0.42 -6.39
CA GLU A 246 10.11 1.06 -6.78
C GLU A 246 11.15 0.03 -7.20
N PHE A 247 11.24 -1.11 -6.51
CA PHE A 247 12.13 -2.20 -6.89
C PHE A 247 11.78 -2.80 -8.26
N ILE A 248 10.52 -3.14 -8.51
CA ILE A 248 10.04 -3.68 -9.81
C ILE A 248 10.44 -2.75 -10.96
N GLN A 249 10.20 -1.45 -10.80
CA GLN A 249 10.48 -0.47 -11.86
C GLN A 249 11.97 -0.28 -12.14
N LYS A 250 12.79 -0.28 -11.09
CA LYS A 250 14.24 -0.05 -11.22
C LYS A 250 15.01 -1.30 -11.62
N TRP A 251 14.62 -2.47 -11.12
CA TRP A 251 15.29 -3.75 -11.41
C TRP A 251 15.36 -4.05 -12.91
N LEU A 252 14.27 -3.81 -13.64
CA LEU A 252 14.21 -4.00 -15.10
C LEU A 252 15.15 -3.10 -15.90
N ARG A 253 15.73 -2.07 -15.25
CA ARG A 253 16.67 -1.13 -15.87
C ARG A 253 18.13 -1.37 -15.43
N CYS A 254 18.38 -2.43 -14.67
CA CYS A 254 19.72 -2.81 -14.20
C CYS A 254 20.37 -3.76 -15.22
N TYR A 255 21.36 -3.26 -15.94
CA TYR A 255 22.08 -4.01 -16.98
C TYR A 255 23.43 -4.55 -16.49
N THR A 256 24.04 -3.91 -15.47
CA THR A 256 25.34 -4.34 -14.94
C THR A 256 25.21 -5.05 -13.58
N PRO A 257 26.13 -5.96 -13.22
CA PRO A 257 26.14 -6.61 -11.90
C PRO A 257 26.18 -5.60 -10.74
N GLN A 258 26.95 -4.52 -10.89
CA GLN A 258 27.02 -3.44 -9.91
C GLN A 258 25.68 -2.71 -9.74
N GLN A 259 24.98 -2.41 -10.84
CA GLN A 259 23.64 -1.80 -10.78
C GLN A 259 22.64 -2.72 -10.07
N ARG A 260 22.70 -4.03 -10.35
CA ARG A 260 21.86 -5.05 -9.69
C ARG A 260 22.14 -5.08 -8.19
N MET A 261 23.41 -5.09 -7.79
CA MET A 261 23.79 -5.07 -6.38
C MET A 261 23.29 -3.81 -5.66
N ILE A 262 23.49 -2.62 -6.25
CA ILE A 262 22.98 -1.34 -5.70
C ILE A 262 21.46 -1.38 -5.53
N GLN A 263 20.75 -1.97 -6.49
CA GLN A 263 19.29 -2.03 -6.44
C GLN A 263 18.78 -3.00 -5.36
N ILE A 264 19.46 -4.13 -5.16
CA ILE A 264 19.20 -5.06 -4.04
C ILE A 264 19.48 -4.36 -2.71
N ASP A 265 20.63 -3.71 -2.58
CA ASP A 265 21.04 -3.00 -1.37
C ASP A 265 20.07 -1.87 -0.99
N THR A 266 19.66 -1.05 -1.97
CA THR A 266 18.66 0.01 -1.79
C THR A 266 17.34 -0.54 -1.22
N LEU A 267 16.89 -1.70 -1.68
CA LEU A 267 15.70 -2.35 -1.13
C LEU A 267 15.94 -2.78 0.31
N LEU A 268 17.05 -3.47 0.60
CA LEU A 268 17.35 -3.98 1.93
C LEU A 268 17.48 -2.85 2.97
N GLN A 269 18.14 -1.75 2.63
CA GLN A 269 18.19 -0.54 3.47
C GLN A 269 16.80 0.05 3.72
N THR A 270 15.96 0.10 2.68
CA THR A 270 14.57 0.57 2.82
C THR A 270 13.76 -0.33 3.76
N LEU A 271 14.01 -1.64 3.75
CA LEU A 271 13.36 -2.60 4.64
C LEU A 271 13.88 -2.48 6.08
N HIS A 272 15.17 -2.21 6.26
CA HIS A 272 15.81 -2.00 7.57
C HIS A 272 15.28 -0.75 8.28
N GLY A 273 15.21 0.40 7.59
CA GLY A 273 14.74 1.66 8.17
C GLY A 273 13.22 1.75 8.39
N ARG A 274 12.42 0.81 7.88
CA ARG A 274 10.94 0.90 7.88
C ARG A 274 10.24 -0.31 8.53
N GLY A 275 10.52 -0.56 9.82
CA GLY A 275 9.69 -1.43 10.67
C GLY A 275 9.55 -2.89 10.17
N PRO A 276 8.42 -3.58 10.44
CA PRO A 276 8.27 -5.03 10.22
C PRO A 276 7.97 -5.40 8.75
N LEU A 277 8.57 -4.71 7.78
CA LEU A 277 8.41 -5.05 6.35
C LEU A 277 9.34 -6.18 5.91
N ALA A 278 10.54 -6.26 6.48
CA ALA A 278 11.56 -7.24 6.10
C ALA A 278 11.08 -8.72 6.18
N PRO A 279 10.25 -9.13 7.16
CA PRO A 279 9.68 -10.49 7.23
C PRO A 279 8.78 -10.88 6.05
N LEU A 280 8.31 -9.91 5.24
CA LEU A 280 7.54 -10.19 4.02
C LEU A 280 8.44 -10.64 2.87
N PHE A 281 9.72 -10.30 2.91
CA PHE A 281 10.70 -10.52 1.83
C PHE A 281 11.70 -11.63 2.16
N ILE A 282 12.10 -11.75 3.44
CA ILE A 282 13.20 -12.62 3.87
C ILE A 282 12.67 -13.77 4.71
N ASP A 283 13.15 -14.98 4.42
CA ASP A 283 12.71 -16.20 5.08
C ASP A 283 13.46 -16.45 6.40
N SER A 284 13.15 -15.64 7.41
CA SER A 284 13.71 -15.79 8.76
C SER A 284 12.83 -15.13 9.82
N GLY A 285 13.14 -15.37 11.10
CA GLY A 285 12.50 -14.68 12.23
C GLY A 285 12.88 -13.21 12.25
N GLU A 286 11.98 -12.35 12.74
CA GLU A 286 12.16 -10.89 12.73
C GLU A 286 13.48 -10.44 13.40
N HIS A 287 13.83 -11.06 14.53
CA HIS A 287 15.10 -10.79 15.24
C HIS A 287 16.33 -11.12 14.37
N ASN A 288 16.35 -12.30 13.75
CA ASN A 288 17.45 -12.75 12.89
C ASN A 288 17.56 -11.91 11.61
N ILE A 289 16.44 -11.43 11.06
CA ILE A 289 16.45 -10.53 9.91
C ILE A 289 17.08 -9.20 10.30
N ARG A 290 16.68 -8.64 11.45
CA ARG A 290 17.21 -7.37 11.94
C ARG A 290 18.71 -7.45 12.18
N GLN A 291 19.16 -8.46 12.93
CA GLN A 291 20.58 -8.70 13.18
C GLN A 291 21.36 -8.84 11.86
N MET A 292 20.85 -9.63 10.91
CA MET A 292 21.50 -9.75 9.61
C MET A 292 21.62 -8.41 8.89
N LEU A 293 20.57 -7.59 8.91
CA LEU A 293 20.62 -6.28 8.25
C LEU A 293 21.55 -5.30 8.97
N ASP A 294 21.64 -5.37 10.30
CA ASP A 294 22.61 -4.60 11.11
C ASP A 294 24.06 -5.00 10.74
N ASP A 295 24.35 -6.30 10.59
CA ASP A 295 25.67 -6.82 10.20
C ASP A 295 26.09 -6.41 8.77
N LEU A 296 25.10 -6.19 7.89
CA LEU A 296 25.33 -5.76 6.50
C LEU A 296 25.51 -4.25 6.37
N ALA A 297 24.92 -3.47 7.28
CA ALA A 297 25.06 -2.02 7.35
C ALA A 297 26.34 -1.56 8.06
N SER A 298 27.01 -2.48 8.77
CA SER A 298 28.30 -2.30 9.42
C SER A 298 29.48 -2.57 8.47
#